data_AF-A0A392TEU1-F1
#
_entry.id   AF-A0A392TEU1-F1
#
_cell.length_a   1.000
_cell.length_b   1.000
_cell.length_c   1.000
_cell.angle_alpha   90.00
_cell.angle_beta   90.00
_cell.angle_gamma   90.00
#
_symmetry.space_group_name_H-M   'P 1'
#
loop_
_entity.id
_entity.type
_entity.pdbx_description
1 polymer ?
#
loop_
_entity_poly.entity_id
_entity_poly.type
_entity_poly.pdbx_seq_one_letter_code
_entity_poly.pdbx_strand_id
1 'polypeptide(L)'
;IGAVAYKLQLPPGSRIHPVFHVSALKPFRGTDTLTACELPLESFDNQPIDQPRAVIDRRIQLSYGHPREQLLVQWAGCPIDEASWEDLDT
;
A
#
# COMPACT_ATOMS: atom_id res chain seq x y z
N ILE A 1 -0.99 -18.23 -21.87
CA ILE A 1 0.08 -17.72 -20.99
C ILE A 1 1.35 -17.72 -21.83
N GLY A 2 1.90 -16.55 -22.15
CA GLY A 2 3.11 -16.44 -22.97
C GLY A 2 4.36 -16.85 -22.19
N ALA A 3 5.51 -16.98 -22.87
CA ALA A 3 6.77 -17.44 -22.26
C ALA A 3 7.25 -16.61 -21.05
N VAL A 4 6.77 -15.37 -20.91
CA VAL A 4 7.16 -14.41 -19.87
C VAL A 4 6.06 -14.11 -18.85
N ALA A 5 4.90 -14.79 -18.97
CA ALA A 5 3.78 -14.59 -18.07
C ALA A 5 3.69 -15.77 -17.08
N TYR A 6 3.60 -15.46 -15.79
CA TYR A 6 3.47 -16.46 -14.72
C TYR A 6 2.12 -16.28 -14.04
N LYS A 7 1.37 -17.37 -13.84
CA LYS A 7 0.07 -17.35 -13.17
C LYS A 7 0.22 -17.84 -11.74
N LEU A 8 -0.09 -16.98 -10.76
CA LEU A 8 -0.07 -17.32 -9.34
C LEU A 8 -1.41 -17.94 -8.91
N GLN A 9 -1.34 -18.86 -7.94
CA GLN A 9 -2.51 -19.37 -7.23
C GLN A 9 -2.83 -18.42 -6.07
N LEU A 10 -3.68 -17.43 -6.33
CA LEU A 10 -4.11 -16.47 -5.31
C LEU A 10 -5.29 -17.02 -4.48
N PRO A 11 -5.44 -16.59 -3.22
CA PRO A 11 -6.60 -16.94 -2.38
C PRO A 11 -7.94 -16.56 -3.01
N PRO A 12 -9.02 -17.30 -2.73
CA PRO A 12 -10.37 -16.94 -3.17
C PRO A 12 -10.76 -15.57 -2.61
N GLY A 13 -11.24 -14.67 -3.47
CA GLY A 13 -11.58 -13.27 -3.11
C GLY A 13 -10.52 -12.23 -3.50
N SER A 14 -9.38 -12.65 -4.03
CA SER A 14 -8.35 -11.73 -4.52
C SER A 14 -8.87 -10.84 -5.66
N ARG A 15 -8.75 -9.52 -5.50
CA ARG A 15 -9.20 -8.53 -6.49
C ARG A 15 -8.14 -8.16 -7.54
N ILE A 16 -6.93 -8.70 -7.40
CA ILE A 16 -5.79 -8.48 -8.30
C ILE A 16 -5.71 -9.55 -9.39
N HIS A 17 -5.18 -9.19 -10.56
CA HIS A 17 -5.01 -10.14 -11.65
C HIS A 17 -3.98 -11.23 -11.31
N PRO A 18 -4.28 -12.52 -11.53
CA PRO A 18 -3.38 -13.61 -11.13
C PRO A 18 -2.21 -13.83 -12.10
N VAL A 19 -2.08 -13.04 -13.16
CA VAL A 19 -1.05 -13.21 -14.21
C VAL A 19 -0.09 -12.03 -14.16
N PHE A 20 1.18 -12.33 -13.92
CA PHE A 20 2.25 -11.34 -13.78
C PHE A 20 3.35 -11.59 -14.82
N HIS A 21 4.05 -10.53 -15.22
CA HIS A 21 5.27 -10.67 -15.99
C HIS A 21 6.40 -11.19 -15.09
N VAL A 22 7.25 -12.09 -15.60
CA VAL A 22 8.34 -12.71 -14.83
C VAL A 22 9.30 -11.69 -14.19
N SER A 23 9.48 -10.51 -14.81
CA SER A 23 10.31 -9.43 -14.25
C SER A 23 9.73 -8.76 -13.01
N ALA A 24 8.41 -8.89 -12.77
CA ALA A 24 7.76 -8.37 -11.58
C ALA A 24 7.88 -9.34 -10.38
N LEU A 25 8.37 -10.56 -10.61
CA LEU A 25 8.54 -11.58 -9.59
C LEU A 25 10.01 -11.63 -9.16
N LYS A 26 10.25 -11.64 -7.84
CA LYS A 26 11.57 -11.91 -7.26
C LYS A 26 11.58 -13.32 -6.65
N PRO A 27 12.69 -14.08 -6.80
CA PRO A 27 12.80 -15.39 -6.18
C PRO A 27 12.71 -15.26 -4.67
N PHE A 28 11.80 -16.03 -4.06
CA PHE A 28 11.66 -16.09 -2.62
C PHE A 28 12.88 -16.75 -1.98
N ARG A 29 13.42 -16.13 -0.92
CA ARG A 29 14.57 -16.63 -0.15
C ARG A 29 14.24 -16.59 1.35
N GLY A 30 13.48 -17.57 1.82
CA GLY A 30 13.13 -17.75 3.22
C GLY A 30 12.82 -19.22 3.54
N THR A 31 12.80 -19.58 4.82
CA THR A 31 12.26 -20.87 5.29
C THR A 31 10.74 -20.84 5.24
N ASP A 32 10.07 -21.94 4.90
CA ASP A 32 8.63 -22.11 4.60
C ASP A 32 7.60 -21.53 5.61
N THR A 33 8.05 -20.93 6.70
CA THR A 33 7.23 -20.29 7.71
C THR A 33 6.98 -18.82 7.39
N LEU A 34 6.28 -18.54 6.30
CA LEU A 34 5.55 -17.28 6.20
C LEU A 34 4.07 -17.62 6.26
N THR A 35 3.45 -17.27 7.38
CA THR A 35 2.00 -17.08 7.45
C THR A 35 1.63 -16.25 6.22
N ALA A 36 0.82 -16.81 5.31
CA ALA A 36 0.42 -16.12 4.10
C ALA A 36 -0.08 -14.74 4.50
N CYS A 37 0.67 -13.70 4.13
CA CYS A 37 0.26 -12.33 4.43
C CYS A 37 -1.06 -12.15 3.67
N GLU A 38 -2.16 -11.97 4.42
CA GLU A 38 -3.46 -11.80 3.81
C GLU A 38 -3.37 -10.64 2.83
N LEU A 39 -3.77 -10.87 1.59
CA LEU A 39 -3.83 -9.80 0.60
C LEU A 39 -4.82 -8.76 1.14
N PRO A 40 -4.48 -7.46 1.12
CA PRO A 40 -5.40 -6.43 1.57
C PRO A 40 -6.73 -6.60 0.83
N LEU A 41 -7.82 -6.68 1.60
CA LEU A 41 -9.18 -6.90 1.10
C LEU A 41 -9.63 -5.80 0.13
N GLU A 42 -9.00 -4.63 0.24
CA GLU A 42 -9.35 -3.44 -0.51
C GLU A 42 -8.13 -2.92 -1.29
N SER A 43 -8.34 -2.71 -2.59
CA SER A 43 -7.39 -2.11 -3.51
C SER A 43 -8.13 -1.10 -4.39
N PHE A 44 -7.58 0.10 -4.56
CA PHE A 44 -8.08 1.09 -5.52
C PHE A 44 -7.04 1.22 -6.63
N ASP A 45 -7.47 1.10 -7.89
CA ASP A 45 -6.59 1.19 -9.07
C ASP A 45 -5.32 0.30 -9.03
N ASN A 46 -5.47 -0.95 -8.56
CA ASN A 46 -4.38 -1.93 -8.35
C ASN A 46 -3.32 -1.52 -7.31
N GLN A 47 -3.58 -0.49 -6.50
CA GLN A 47 -2.75 -0.12 -5.35
C GLN A 47 -3.44 -0.55 -4.05
N PRO A 48 -2.69 -1.00 -3.04
CA PRO A 48 -3.25 -1.22 -1.72
C PRO A 48 -3.86 0.10 -1.22
N ILE A 49 -5.04 0.02 -0.58
CA ILE A 49 -5.60 1.20 0.08
C ILE A 49 -4.87 1.35 1.42
N ASP A 50 -4.04 2.38 1.52
CA ASP A 50 -3.38 2.71 2.78
C ASP A 50 -4.44 3.21 3.76
N GLN A 51 -4.66 2.45 4.83
CA GLN A 51 -5.62 2.82 5.87
C GLN A 51 -4.94 3.70 6.92
N PRO A 52 -5.48 4.89 7.23
CA PRO A 52 -4.95 5.72 8.29
C PRO A 52 -5.17 5.02 9.63
N ARG A 53 -4.10 4.83 10.41
CA ARG A 53 -4.14 4.29 11.77
C ARG A 53 -4.44 5.36 12.80
N ALA A 54 -3.73 6.49 12.71
CA ALA A 54 -3.86 7.59 13.66
C ALA A 54 -3.33 8.90 13.06
N VAL A 55 -3.87 10.02 13.50
CA VAL A 55 -3.28 11.34 13.27
C VAL A 55 -2.36 11.64 14.45
N ILE A 56 -1.06 11.80 14.17
CA ILE A 56 -0.03 11.96 15.20
C ILE A 56 0.44 13.41 15.35
N ASP A 57 0.20 14.26 14.35
CA ASP A 57 0.52 15.68 14.39
C ASP A 57 -0.35 16.49 13.42
N ARG A 58 -0.36 17.82 13.59
CA ARG A 58 -1.04 18.78 12.71
C ARG A 58 -0.18 20.02 12.51
N ARG A 59 -0.17 20.56 11.29
CA ARG A 59 0.51 21.81 10.98
C ARG A 59 -0.27 22.63 9.98
N ILE A 60 0.00 23.94 9.97
CA ILE A 60 -0.41 24.84 8.89
C ILE A 60 0.82 25.09 8.02
N GLN A 61 0.75 24.73 6.74
CA GLN A 61 1.80 24.98 5.77
C GLN A 61 1.31 25.97 4.71
N LEU A 62 2.14 26.96 4.36
CA LEU A 62 1.85 27.84 3.23
C LEU A 62 2.18 27.10 1.91
N SER A 63 1.15 26.73 1.16
CA SER A 63 1.27 26.09 -0.16
C SER A 63 0.65 27.00 -1.22
N TYR A 64 1.45 27.40 -2.22
CA TYR A 64 1.04 28.33 -3.28
C TYR A 64 0.46 29.66 -2.75
N GLY A 65 0.96 30.17 -1.62
CA GLY A 65 0.49 31.42 -1.01
C GLY A 65 -0.79 31.29 -0.19
N HIS A 66 -1.37 30.10 -0.09
CA HIS A 66 -2.53 29.82 0.75
C HIS A 66 -2.14 28.95 1.95
N PRO A 67 -2.61 29.27 3.17
CA PRO A 67 -2.43 28.39 4.32
C PRO A 67 -3.26 27.12 4.11
N ARG A 68 -2.62 25.96 4.09
CA ARG A 68 -3.24 24.64 4.08
C ARG A 68 -2.99 23.95 5.42
N GLU A 69 -4.05 23.38 5.98
CA GLU A 69 -3.93 22.51 7.14
C GLU A 69 -3.52 21.12 6.66
N GLN A 70 -2.50 20.56 7.30
CA GLN A 70 -1.97 19.23 7.04
C GLN A 70 -1.97 18.40 8.30
N LEU A 71 -2.30 17.12 8.16
CA LEU A 71 -2.25 16.13 9.22
C LEU A 71 -1.12 15.15 8.95
N LEU A 72 -0.32 14.86 9.97
CA LEU A 72 0.65 13.77 9.90
C LEU A 72 -0.09 12.47 10.21
N VAL A 73 -0.28 11.67 9.17
CA VAL A 73 -1.03 10.42 9.20
C VAL A 73 -0.05 9.27 9.40
N GLN A 74 -0.24 8.53 10.49
CA GLN A 74 0.37 7.20 10.67
C GLN A 74 -0.46 6.18 9.90
N TRP A 75 0.18 5.40 9.03
CA TRP A 75 -0.47 4.37 8.23
C TRP A 75 -0.53 3.02 8.95
N ALA A 76 -1.60 2.26 8.70
CA ALA A 76 -1.79 0.94 9.30
C ALA A 76 -0.75 -0.05 8.76
N GLY A 77 0.04 -0.64 9.67
CA GLY A 77 1.10 -1.60 9.31
C GLY A 77 2.47 -0.98 9.07
N CYS A 78 2.57 0.36 9.05
CA CYS A 78 3.83 1.09 8.92
C CYS A 78 4.32 1.63 10.28
N PRO A 79 5.64 1.72 10.50
CA PRO A 79 6.21 2.42 11.65
C PRO A 79 5.89 3.92 11.62
N ILE A 80 6.01 4.59 12.77
CA ILE A 80 5.73 6.03 12.88
C ILE A 80 6.65 6.89 12.01
N ASP A 81 7.86 6.40 11.72
CA ASP A 81 8.86 7.07 10.87
C ASP A 81 8.44 7.13 9.39
N GLU A 82 7.47 6.31 8.99
CA GLU A 82 6.87 6.29 7.65
C GLU A 82 5.55 7.10 7.57
N ALA A 83 5.22 7.89 8.60
CA ALA A 83 4.06 8.78 8.56
C ALA A 83 4.23 9.86 7.48
N SER A 84 3.15 10.22 6.79
CA SER A 84 3.14 11.26 5.75
C SER A 84 2.21 12.43 6.10
N TRP A 85 2.52 13.61 5.59
CA TRP A 85 1.69 14.80 5.73
C TRP A 85 0.63 14.83 4.63
N GLU A 86 -0.63 14.67 5.00
CA GLU A 86 -1.79 14.72 4.11
C GLU A 86 -2.52 16.06 4.27
N ASP A 87 -2.98 16.65 3.16
CA ASP A 87 -3.78 17.88 3.18
C ASP A 87 -5.20 17.60 3.71
N LEU A 88 -5.72 18.48 4.58
CA LEU A 88 -7.08 18.35 5.15
C LEU A 88 -8.19 18.83 4.20
N ASP A 89 -7.84 19.38 3.03
CA ASP A 89 -8.77 20.00 2.09
C ASP A 89 -9.56 18.91 1.33
N THR A 90 -10.88 18.82 1.61
CA THR A 90 -11.85 17.92 0.96
C THR A 90 -12.48 18.57 -0.27
#